data_AF-A0AAN8JR54-F1
#
_entry.id   AF-A0AAN8JR54-F1
#
_cell.length_a   1.000
_cell.length_b   1.000
_cell.length_c   1.000
_cell.angle_alpha   90.00
_cell.angle_beta   90.00
_cell.angle_gamma   90.00
#
_symmetry.space_group_name_H-M   'P 1'
#
loop_
_entity.id
_entity.type
_entity.pdbx_description
1 polymer ?
#
loop_
_entity_poly.entity_id
_entity_poly.type
_entity_poly.pdbx_seq_one_letter_code
_entity_poly.pdbx_strand_id
1 'polypeptide(L)'
;MIRAYLKDQSDCDLHLGCLAAVYRSTPQESTGLTPNLLMMGKEVRLPVEIVFGSSNTSRETVSNYGSYVEILKERMQKADELCLKYLNAVSKRQKDRYDSKKSIHSYTADDLIWYLHPIRKNIASPTLVMPYDGPYKIIKKLNEQNYLIQIKGQRKVVHHDKLMPYLGVAFSKKK
;
A
#
# COMPACT_ATOMS: atom_id res chain seq x y z
N MET A 1 1.88 -4.86 -12.86
CA MET A 1 3.23 -5.42 -13.11
C MET A 1 3.14 -6.89 -13.48
N ILE A 2 2.67 -7.79 -12.60
CA ILE A 2 2.63 -9.25 -12.88
C ILE A 2 1.69 -9.62 -14.05
N ARG A 3 0.51 -8.97 -14.16
CA ARG A 3 -0.44 -9.21 -15.26
C ARG A 3 0.13 -8.96 -16.66
N ALA A 4 1.17 -8.13 -16.80
CA ALA A 4 1.79 -7.87 -18.10
C ALA A 4 2.67 -9.03 -18.59
N TYR A 5 3.08 -9.93 -17.69
CA TYR A 5 3.94 -11.09 -17.99
C TYR A 5 3.18 -12.41 -18.05
N LEU A 6 1.88 -12.40 -17.75
CA LEU A 6 1.02 -13.57 -17.80
C LEU A 6 0.28 -13.57 -19.14
N LYS A 7 0.58 -14.57 -19.99
CA LYS A 7 -0.17 -14.81 -21.22
C LYS A 7 -1.56 -15.38 -20.90
N ASP A 8 -1.63 -16.32 -19.95
CA ASP A 8 -2.86 -16.92 -19.44
C ASP A 8 -2.92 -16.86 -17.90
N GLN A 9 -4.14 -16.81 -17.33
CA GLN A 9 -4.34 -16.76 -15.87
C GLN A 9 -3.94 -18.06 -15.15
N SER A 10 -3.96 -19.20 -15.84
CA SER A 10 -3.54 -20.50 -15.32
C SER A 10 -2.03 -20.60 -15.06
N ASP A 11 -1.24 -19.76 -15.71
CA ASP A 11 0.23 -19.89 -15.72
C ASP A 11 0.90 -19.08 -14.59
N CYS A 12 0.10 -18.50 -13.69
CA CYS A 12 0.61 -17.71 -12.57
C CYS A 12 1.58 -18.54 -11.72
N ASP A 13 1.21 -19.78 -11.43
CA ASP A 13 1.95 -20.65 -10.52
C ASP A 13 3.35 -20.99 -11.04
N LEU A 14 3.51 -21.09 -12.36
CA LEU A 14 4.79 -21.36 -13.01
C LEU A 14 5.81 -20.22 -12.82
N HIS A 15 5.34 -18.97 -12.72
CA HIS A 15 6.21 -17.78 -12.71
C HIS A 15 6.43 -17.20 -11.30
N LEU A 16 5.73 -17.72 -10.28
CA LEU A 16 5.85 -17.24 -8.90
C LEU A 16 7.29 -17.27 -8.38
N GLY A 17 8.04 -18.35 -8.66
CA GLY A 17 9.43 -18.48 -8.23
C GLY A 17 10.34 -17.40 -8.79
N CYS A 18 10.23 -17.13 -10.10
CA CYS A 18 10.99 -16.08 -10.77
C CYS A 18 10.61 -14.69 -10.26
N LEU A 19 9.30 -14.42 -10.10
CA LEU A 19 8.83 -13.15 -9.55
C LEU A 19 9.32 -12.91 -8.13
N ALA A 20 9.28 -13.94 -7.28
CA ALA A 20 9.78 -13.86 -5.92
C ALA A 20 11.30 -13.63 -5.89
N ALA A 21 12.06 -14.24 -6.81
CA ALA A 21 13.49 -13.99 -6.94
C ALA A 21 13.79 -12.52 -7.31
N VAL A 22 13.09 -11.98 -8.32
CA VAL A 22 13.21 -10.58 -8.74
C VAL A 22 12.82 -9.62 -7.62
N TYR A 23 11.73 -9.91 -6.92
CA TYR A 23 11.27 -9.09 -5.80
C TYR A 23 12.31 -9.04 -4.67
N ARG A 24 12.97 -10.17 -4.36
CA ARG A 24 14.01 -10.24 -3.32
C ARG A 24 15.33 -9.60 -3.73
N SER A 25 15.62 -9.50 -5.02
CA SER A 25 16.85 -8.88 -5.55
C SER A 25 16.68 -7.41 -5.96
N THR A 26 15.47 -6.86 -5.87
CA THR A 26 15.20 -5.47 -6.25
C THR A 26 15.15 -4.59 -4.99
N PRO A 27 15.80 -3.42 -4.98
CA PRO A 27 15.70 -2.50 -3.85
C PRO A 27 14.26 -2.03 -3.65
N GLN A 28 13.74 -2.12 -2.43
CA GLN A 28 12.40 -1.60 -2.14
C GLN A 28 12.45 -0.10 -1.84
N GLU A 29 11.44 0.65 -2.28
CA GLU A 29 11.39 2.11 -2.05
C GLU A 29 11.32 2.48 -0.56
N SER A 30 10.70 1.64 0.26
CA SER A 30 10.56 1.86 1.71
C SER A 30 11.86 1.64 2.48
N THR A 31 12.61 0.59 2.15
CA THR A 31 13.84 0.20 2.87
C THR A 31 15.11 0.72 2.21
N GLY A 32 15.06 1.09 0.92
CA GLY A 32 16.21 1.48 0.11
C GLY A 32 17.17 0.34 -0.23
N LEU A 33 16.91 -0.88 0.26
CA LEU A 33 17.78 -2.04 0.15
C LEU A 33 17.00 -3.25 -0.37
N THR A 34 17.71 -4.24 -0.92
CA THR A 34 17.08 -5.48 -1.37
C THR A 34 16.75 -6.37 -0.16
N PRO A 35 15.66 -7.16 -0.22
CA PRO A 35 15.39 -8.17 0.79
C PRO A 35 16.52 -9.20 0.97
N ASN A 36 17.21 -9.58 -0.10
CA ASN A 36 18.37 -10.49 -0.03
C ASN A 36 19.49 -9.93 0.83
N LEU A 37 19.85 -8.65 0.63
CA LEU A 37 20.88 -7.98 1.41
C LEU A 37 20.50 -7.88 2.89
N LEU A 38 19.26 -7.54 3.20
CA LEU A 38 18.77 -7.44 4.58
C LEU A 38 18.76 -8.79 5.29
N MET A 39 18.34 -9.87 4.60
CA MET A 39 18.23 -11.19 5.21
C MET A 39 19.56 -11.94 5.29
N MET A 40 20.39 -11.86 4.25
CA MET A 40 21.60 -12.66 4.10
C MET A 40 22.90 -11.87 4.25
N GLY A 41 22.84 -10.54 4.37
CA GLY A 41 24.01 -9.66 4.37
C GLY A 41 24.76 -9.63 3.04
N LYS A 42 24.19 -10.21 1.97
CA LYS A 42 24.77 -10.29 0.62
C LYS A 42 23.70 -10.39 -0.46
N GLU A 43 24.04 -9.93 -1.65
CA GLU A 43 23.20 -10.10 -2.84
C GLU A 43 23.30 -11.50 -3.43
N VAL A 44 22.18 -11.99 -3.96
CA VAL A 44 22.15 -13.22 -4.75
C VAL A 44 22.54 -12.89 -6.18
N ARG A 45 23.38 -13.73 -6.79
CA ARG A 45 23.75 -13.58 -8.20
C ARG A 45 22.55 -13.82 -9.09
N LEU A 46 22.23 -12.82 -9.90
CA LEU A 46 21.15 -12.92 -10.88
C LEU A 46 21.61 -13.68 -12.12
N PRO A 47 20.70 -14.34 -12.88
CA PRO A 47 21.06 -15.02 -14.12
C PRO A 47 21.83 -14.12 -15.10
N VAL A 48 21.43 -12.85 -15.20
CA VAL A 48 22.12 -11.84 -16.03
C VAL A 48 23.56 -11.60 -15.59
N GLU A 49 23.80 -11.57 -14.27
CA GLU A 49 25.14 -11.40 -13.70
C GLU A 49 26.03 -12.62 -13.88
N ILE A 50 25.44 -13.81 -13.98
CA ILE A 50 26.18 -15.04 -14.28
C ILE A 50 26.63 -15.02 -15.75
N VAL A 51 25.75 -14.63 -16.67
CA VAL A 51 26.02 -14.61 -18.12
C VAL A 51 27.00 -13.52 -18.51
N PHE A 52 26.81 -12.30 -18.00
CA PHE A 52 27.62 -11.13 -18.38
C PHE A 52 28.76 -10.83 -17.40
N GLY A 53 28.83 -11.56 -16.29
CA GLY A 53 29.69 -11.22 -15.15
C GLY A 53 29.10 -10.08 -14.30
N SER A 54 29.52 -10.01 -13.04
CA SER A 54 29.16 -8.92 -12.13
C SER A 54 30.42 -8.23 -11.65
N SER A 55 30.46 -6.90 -11.77
CA SER A 55 31.51 -6.05 -11.18
C SER A 55 31.37 -5.91 -9.67
N ASN A 56 30.18 -6.22 -9.12
CA ASN A 56 29.81 -5.90 -7.74
C ASN A 56 30.09 -7.04 -6.76
N THR A 57 30.31 -8.25 -7.26
CA THR A 57 30.79 -9.36 -6.42
C THR A 57 32.31 -9.44 -6.55
N SER A 58 33.03 -8.59 -5.82
CA SER A 58 34.44 -8.90 -5.55
C SER A 58 34.48 -10.30 -4.98
N ARG A 59 35.27 -11.18 -5.61
CA ARG A 59 35.52 -12.52 -5.09
C ARG A 59 36.25 -12.31 -3.77
N GLU A 60 35.51 -12.26 -2.67
CA GLU A 60 36.10 -12.08 -1.35
C GLU A 60 37.06 -13.26 -1.13
N THR A 61 38.36 -12.97 -1.17
CA THR A 61 39.39 -13.94 -0.84
C THR A 61 39.36 -14.12 0.67
N VAL A 62 38.45 -14.97 1.13
CA VAL A 62 38.31 -15.31 2.53
C VAL A 62 39.52 -16.15 2.93
N SER A 63 40.43 -15.57 3.70
CA SER A 63 41.61 -16.30 4.21
C SER A 63 41.29 -17.16 5.43
N ASN A 64 40.23 -16.86 6.19
CA ASN A 64 39.82 -17.58 7.40
C ASN A 64 38.29 -17.53 7.56
N TYR A 65 37.67 -18.62 8.02
CA TYR A 65 36.23 -18.70 8.24
C TYR A 65 35.73 -17.76 9.35
N GLY A 66 36.52 -17.61 10.43
CA GLY A 66 36.17 -16.71 11.53
C GLY A 66 36.03 -15.25 11.08
N SER A 67 36.98 -14.76 10.31
CA SER A 67 36.93 -13.39 9.77
C SER A 67 35.78 -13.20 8.78
N TYR A 68 35.40 -14.23 8.02
CA TYR A 68 34.22 -14.13 7.14
C TYR A 68 32.92 -13.89 7.92
N VAL A 69 32.72 -14.63 9.01
CA VAL A 69 31.51 -14.49 9.84
C VAL A 69 31.45 -13.11 10.47
N GLU A 70 32.59 -12.57 10.92
CA GLU A 70 32.67 -11.21 11.46
C GLU A 70 32.30 -10.15 10.42
N ILE A 71 32.88 -10.23 9.22
CA ILE A 71 32.58 -9.29 8.13
C ILE A 71 31.11 -9.41 7.68
N LEU A 72 30.54 -10.62 7.67
CA LEU A 72 29.13 -10.84 7.35
C LEU A 72 28.22 -10.19 8.40
N LYS A 73 28.53 -10.37 9.69
CA LYS A 73 27.78 -9.76 10.79
C LYS A 73 27.84 -8.23 10.71
N GLU A 74 29.02 -7.67 10.45
CA GLU A 74 29.20 -6.23 10.30
C GLU A 74 28.37 -5.68 9.12
N ARG A 75 28.35 -6.39 7.98
CA ARG A 75 27.51 -6.02 6.83
C ARG A 75 26.03 -6.03 7.15
N MET A 76 25.53 -7.05 7.85
CA MET A 76 24.13 -7.11 8.26
C MET A 76 23.77 -5.95 9.20
N GLN A 77 24.62 -5.68 10.19
CA GLN A 77 24.42 -4.55 11.11
C GLN A 77 24.36 -3.20 10.36
N LYS A 78 25.28 -2.97 9.43
CA LYS A 78 25.27 -1.77 8.58
C LYS A 78 24.01 -1.69 7.71
N ALA A 79 23.57 -2.81 7.14
CA ALA A 79 22.35 -2.86 6.33
C ALA A 79 21.11 -2.51 7.16
N ASP A 80 21.01 -3.03 8.39
CA ASP A 80 19.93 -2.71 9.32
C ASP A 80 19.92 -1.24 9.72
N GLU A 81 21.08 -0.67 10.05
CA GLU A 81 21.20 0.76 10.38
C GLU A 81 20.75 1.66 9.23
N LEU A 82 21.14 1.32 7.99
CA LEU A 82 20.71 2.05 6.79
C LEU A 82 19.21 1.88 6.57
N CYS A 83 18.69 0.66 6.68
CA CYS A 83 17.28 0.35 6.54
C CYS A 83 16.42 1.21 7.48
N LEU A 84 16.79 1.29 8.76
CA LEU A 84 16.08 2.10 9.75
C LEU A 84 16.09 3.59 9.40
N LYS A 85 17.22 4.12 8.91
CA LYS A 85 17.30 5.52 8.44
C LYS A 85 16.35 5.79 7.28
N TYR A 86 16.34 4.90 6.27
CA TYR A 86 15.42 5.01 5.12
C TYR A 86 13.96 4.89 5.55
N LEU A 87 13.63 3.88 6.37
CA LEU A 87 12.26 3.67 6.86
C LEU A 87 11.72 4.88 7.60
N ASN A 88 12.52 5.52 8.46
CA ASN A 88 12.11 6.72 9.18
C ASN A 88 11.84 7.90 8.23
N ALA A 89 12.73 8.13 7.26
CA ALA A 89 12.57 9.21 6.28
C ALA A 89 11.36 8.98 5.36
N VAL A 90 11.21 7.76 4.83
CA VAL A 90 10.11 7.40 3.95
C VAL A 90 8.78 7.39 4.69
N SER A 91 8.72 6.85 5.92
CA SER A 91 7.52 6.86 6.77
C SER A 91 7.05 8.28 7.03
N LYS A 92 7.96 9.19 7.38
CA LYS A 92 7.64 10.61 7.54
C LYS A 92 7.08 11.22 6.25
N ARG A 93 7.76 11.02 5.11
CA ARG A 93 7.31 11.52 3.80
C ARG A 93 5.93 10.95 3.41
N GLN A 94 5.70 9.67 3.65
CA GLN A 94 4.42 9.01 3.36
C GLN A 94 3.30 9.59 4.23
N LYS A 95 3.57 9.81 5.52
CA LYS A 95 2.65 10.47 6.45
C LYS A 95 2.33 11.89 6.00
N ASP A 96 3.33 12.73 5.73
CA ASP A 96 3.13 14.11 5.29
C ASP A 96 2.32 14.18 3.97
N ARG A 97 2.61 13.27 3.03
CA ARG A 97 1.85 13.15 1.77
C ARG A 97 0.42 12.68 1.99
N TYR A 98 0.18 11.80 2.95
CA TYR A 98 -1.16 11.35 3.30
C TYR A 98 -1.96 12.48 3.96
N ASP A 99 -1.38 13.12 4.97
CA ASP A 99 -2.01 14.19 5.75
C ASP A 99 -2.32 15.42 4.89
N SER A 100 -1.43 15.80 3.95
CA SER A 100 -1.67 16.91 3.00
C SER A 100 -2.81 16.67 2.02
N LYS A 101 -3.13 15.40 1.69
CA LYS A 101 -4.25 15.05 0.81
C LYS A 101 -5.56 14.84 1.58
N LYS A 102 -5.53 14.91 2.90
CA LYS A 102 -6.70 14.67 3.73
C LYS A 102 -7.68 15.83 3.60
N SER A 103 -8.80 15.58 2.95
CA SER A 103 -9.89 16.54 2.88
C SER A 103 -10.72 16.44 4.16
N ILE A 104 -10.41 17.27 5.16
CA ILE A 104 -11.10 17.22 6.46
C ILE A 104 -12.46 17.93 6.31
N HIS A 105 -13.51 17.16 6.06
CA HIS A 105 -14.89 17.63 6.22
C HIS A 105 -15.43 17.15 7.56
N SER A 106 -15.81 18.08 8.43
CA SER A 106 -16.51 17.73 9.66
C SER A 106 -18.01 17.73 9.40
N TYR A 107 -18.67 16.65 9.80
CA TYR A 107 -20.13 16.54 9.70
C TYR A 107 -20.77 16.61 11.09
N THR A 108 -21.94 17.23 11.16
CA THR A 108 -22.81 17.28 12.35
C THR A 108 -23.93 16.23 12.28
N ALA A 109 -24.58 15.99 13.43
CA ALA A 109 -25.79 15.17 13.45
C ALA A 109 -26.87 15.82 12.56
N ASP A 110 -27.64 14.98 11.87
CA ASP A 110 -28.66 15.32 10.87
C ASP A 110 -28.17 15.86 9.51
N ASP A 111 -26.86 15.99 9.29
CA ASP A 111 -26.31 16.33 7.98
C ASP A 111 -26.63 15.25 6.93
N LEU A 112 -26.92 15.70 5.71
CA LEU A 112 -27.10 14.84 4.54
C LEU A 112 -25.76 14.56 3.88
N ILE A 113 -25.52 13.30 3.54
CA ILE A 113 -24.26 12.83 2.98
C ILE A 113 -24.48 11.77 1.91
N TRP A 114 -23.58 11.74 0.94
CA TRP A 114 -23.44 10.67 -0.03
C TRP A 114 -22.55 9.56 0.54
N TYR A 115 -22.93 8.29 0.38
CA TYR A 115 -22.17 7.14 0.92
C TYR A 115 -21.59 6.25 -0.19
N LEU A 116 -20.28 5.99 -0.12
CA LEU A 116 -19.57 5.07 -1.01
C LEU A 116 -19.76 3.61 -0.59
N HIS A 117 -20.47 2.84 -1.41
CA HIS A 117 -20.61 1.40 -1.19
C HIS A 117 -19.32 0.66 -1.57
N PRO A 118 -18.80 -0.23 -0.69
CA PRO A 118 -17.58 -0.98 -0.99
C PRO A 118 -17.77 -2.04 -2.08
N ILE A 119 -19.00 -2.51 -2.27
CA ILE A 119 -19.35 -3.53 -3.26
C ILE A 119 -20.14 -2.84 -4.36
N ARG A 120 -19.59 -2.81 -5.58
CA ARG A 120 -20.35 -2.41 -6.77
C ARG A 120 -21.31 -3.56 -7.10
N LYS A 121 -22.61 -3.27 -7.17
CA LYS A 121 -23.56 -4.22 -7.77
C LYS A 121 -23.11 -4.49 -9.20
N ASN A 122 -23.24 -5.73 -9.68
CA ASN A 122 -22.93 -6.14 -11.05
C ASN A 122 -23.80 -5.38 -12.06
N ILE A 123 -23.41 -4.14 -12.35
CA ILE A 123 -24.04 -3.28 -13.34
C ILE A 123 -23.21 -3.41 -14.62
N ALA A 124 -23.88 -3.53 -15.76
CA ALA A 124 -23.27 -3.75 -17.08
C ALA A 124 -22.18 -2.71 -17.45
N SER A 125 -22.19 -1.53 -16.81
CA SER A 125 -21.20 -0.46 -17.03
C SER A 125 -20.79 0.24 -15.71
N PRO A 126 -19.87 -0.35 -14.92
CA PRO A 126 -19.47 0.17 -13.60
C PRO A 126 -18.76 1.54 -13.64
N THR A 127 -18.28 1.96 -14.80
CA THR A 127 -17.58 3.24 -15.00
C THR A 127 -18.53 4.42 -15.20
N LEU A 128 -19.76 4.17 -15.67
CA LEU A 128 -20.74 5.21 -16.02
C LEU A 128 -21.73 5.52 -14.88
N VAL A 129 -21.64 4.83 -13.75
CA VAL A 129 -22.56 5.00 -12.61
C VAL A 129 -21.85 5.78 -11.50
N MET A 130 -22.56 6.75 -10.90
CA MET A 130 -22.06 7.45 -9.71
C MET A 130 -21.74 6.42 -8.60
N PRO A 131 -20.51 6.37 -8.07
CA PRO A 131 -20.12 5.35 -7.09
C PRO A 131 -20.72 5.59 -5.70
N TYR A 132 -21.22 6.81 -5.46
CA TYR A 132 -21.89 7.18 -4.22
C TYR A 132 -23.40 6.97 -4.33
N ASP A 133 -23.99 6.54 -3.23
CA ASP A 133 -25.43 6.26 -3.11
C ASP A 133 -26.08 7.20 -2.08
N GLY A 134 -27.32 7.59 -2.38
CA GLY A 134 -28.26 8.35 -1.55
C GLY A 134 -27.81 9.73 -1.06
N PRO A 135 -28.74 10.54 -0.57
CA PRO A 135 -28.48 11.33 0.62
C PRO A 135 -28.90 10.50 1.85
N TYR A 136 -27.93 10.09 2.66
CA TYR A 136 -28.13 9.47 3.97
C TYR A 136 -27.95 10.51 5.08
N LYS A 137 -28.52 10.24 6.26
CA LYS A 137 -28.37 11.11 7.43
C LYS A 137 -27.31 10.60 8.39
N ILE A 138 -26.54 11.52 8.94
CA ILE A 138 -25.64 11.24 10.06
C ILE A 138 -26.45 11.27 11.35
N ILE A 139 -26.37 10.20 12.14
CA ILE A 139 -27.00 10.13 13.46
C ILE A 139 -26.09 10.76 14.50
N LYS A 140 -24.82 10.35 14.50
CA LYS A 140 -23.85 10.73 15.53
C LYS A 140 -22.43 10.64 15.00
N LYS A 141 -21.60 11.62 15.38
CA LYS A 141 -20.14 11.53 15.25
C LYS A 141 -19.58 10.69 16.41
N LEU A 142 -18.88 9.60 16.08
CA LEU A 142 -18.25 8.75 17.10
C LEU A 142 -16.84 9.25 17.39
N ASN A 143 -16.00 9.32 16.35
CA ASN A 143 -14.63 9.83 16.39
C ASN A 143 -14.44 10.89 15.30
N GLU A 144 -13.26 11.51 15.22
CA GLU A 144 -12.92 12.42 14.11
C GLU A 144 -13.10 11.78 12.72
N GLN A 145 -12.81 10.48 12.63
CA GLN A 145 -12.80 9.74 11.37
C GLN A 145 -14.01 8.81 11.19
N ASN A 146 -14.78 8.52 12.24
CA ASN A 146 -15.86 7.53 12.18
C ASN A 146 -17.21 8.16 12.54
N TYR A 147 -18.18 7.99 11.65
CA TYR A 147 -19.52 8.52 11.78
C TYR A 147 -20.55 7.38 11.76
N LEU A 148 -21.62 7.53 12.55
CA LEU A 148 -22.76 6.63 12.55
C LEU A 148 -23.82 7.18 11.58
N ILE A 149 -24.12 6.41 10.54
CA ILE A 149 -25.07 6.80 9.48
C ILE A 149 -26.29 5.89 9.50
N GLN A 150 -27.43 6.41 9.05
CA GLN A 150 -28.66 5.65 8.89
C GLN A 150 -28.88 5.26 7.43
N ILE A 151 -28.83 3.97 7.13
CA ILE A 151 -29.13 3.41 5.80
C ILE A 151 -30.38 2.54 5.94
N LYS A 152 -31.50 2.93 5.31
CA LYS A 152 -32.72 2.12 5.24
C LYS A 152 -33.17 1.55 6.60
N GLY A 153 -33.10 2.37 7.65
CA GLY A 153 -33.46 1.99 9.02
C GLY A 153 -32.34 1.31 9.83
N GLN A 154 -31.26 0.85 9.20
CA GLN A 154 -30.10 0.26 9.88
C GLN A 154 -29.05 1.32 10.21
N ARG A 155 -28.39 1.16 11.36
CA ARG A 155 -27.29 2.03 11.80
C ARG A 155 -25.96 1.39 11.41
N LYS A 156 -25.09 2.14 10.72
CA LYS A 156 -23.78 1.65 10.27
C LYS A 156 -22.68 2.63 10.63
N VAL A 157 -21.55 2.12 11.11
CA VAL A 157 -20.34 2.93 11.35
C VAL A 157 -19.53 2.99 10.06
N VAL A 158 -19.20 4.20 9.63
CA VAL A 158 -18.52 4.46 8.36
C VAL A 158 -17.36 5.45 8.57
N HIS A 159 -16.25 5.18 7.89
CA HIS A 159 -15.08 6.05 7.86
C HIS A 159 -15.32 7.28 6.99
N HIS A 160 -14.77 8.42 7.39
CA HIS A 160 -14.87 9.73 6.74
C HIS A 160 -14.62 9.67 5.23
N ASP A 161 -13.57 8.98 4.79
CA ASP A 161 -13.20 8.86 3.36
C ASP A 161 -14.29 8.24 2.47
N LYS A 162 -15.27 7.54 3.06
CA LYS A 162 -16.40 6.93 2.34
C LYS A 162 -17.62 7.85 2.29
N LEU A 163 -17.52 9.06 2.84
CA LEU A 163 -18.58 10.04 2.94
C LEU A 163 -18.24 11.24 2.06
N MET A 164 -19.24 11.76 1.37
CA MET A 164 -19.16 13.01 0.61
C MET A 164 -20.26 13.96 1.07
N PRO A 165 -19.98 15.26 1.22
CA PRO A 165 -20.99 16.22 1.61
C PRO A 165 -22.09 16.32 0.55
N TYR A 166 -23.35 16.36 0.98
CA TYR A 166 -24.47 16.62 0.09
C TYR A 166 -24.67 18.14 -0.04
N LEU A 167 -24.31 18.73 -1.18
CA LEU A 167 -24.43 20.18 -1.45
C LEU A 167 -25.80 20.58 -2.06
N GLY A 168 -26.78 19.68 -2.07
CA GLY A 168 -28.08 19.92 -2.69
C GLY A 168 -29.05 20.72 -1.81
N VAL A 169 -29.75 21.68 -2.41
CA VAL A 169 -30.79 22.50 -1.79
C VAL A 169 -31.83 21.60 -1.13
N ALA A 170 -32.24 21.95 0.10
CA ALA A 170 -33.36 21.32 0.78
C ALA A 170 -34.56 21.30 -0.17
N PHE A 171 -34.92 20.11 -0.68
CA PHE A 171 -36.23 19.92 -1.29
C PHE A 171 -37.24 20.06 -0.16
N SER A 172 -37.65 21.30 0.08
CA SER A 172 -38.86 21.65 0.79
C SER A 172 -39.97 20.89 0.10
N LYS A 173 -40.45 19.83 0.75
CA LYS A 173 -41.71 19.18 0.37
C LYS A 173 -42.77 20.28 0.42
N LYS A 174 -43.13 20.83 -0.75
CA LYS A 174 -44.37 21.58 -0.88
C LYS A 174 -45.52 20.62 -0.52
N LYS A 175 -46.39 21.17 0.32
CA LYS A 175 -47.59 20.59 0.94
C LYS A 175 -48.40 19.69 0.02
#